data_AF-A0A968TSQ0-F1
#
_entry.id   AF-A0A968TSQ0-F1
#
_cell.length_a   1.000
_cell.length_b   1.000
_cell.length_c   1.000
_cell.angle_alpha   90.00
_cell.angle_beta   90.00
_cell.angle_gamma   90.00
#
_symmetry.space_group_name_H-M   'P 1'
#
loop_
_entity.id
_entity.type
_entity.pdbx_description
1 polymer ?
#
loop_
_entity_poly.entity_id
_entity_poly.type
_entity_poly.pdbx_seq_one_letter_code
_entity_poly.pdbx_strand_id
1 'polypeptide(L)'
;MPYLAMLDRLRAFLTRGQAVLVICGYSFSDQHLNEVILQGLSGNPTAICFGLLFGDRAKSAEAVSHARTHPNLSLLAVDGAVLGTAERDWHTAEEPKHLLNGLAVKSGAIPGRTDAPSERCKFLLGDFGAFGDFLAYSLPPPGTEKGPSNAS
;
A
#
# COMPACT_ATOMS: atom_id res chain seq x y z
N MET A 1 14.41 -25.98 -1.69
CA MET A 1 13.20 -25.34 -2.25
C MET A 1 13.35 -23.82 -2.11
N PRO A 2 13.58 -23.07 -3.20
CA PRO A 2 13.89 -21.64 -3.13
C PRO A 2 12.75 -20.77 -2.55
N TYR A 3 11.49 -21.13 -2.79
CA TYR A 3 10.32 -20.40 -2.25
C TYR A 3 10.30 -20.35 -0.71
N LEU A 4 10.54 -21.49 -0.07
CA LEU A 4 10.54 -21.60 1.38
C LEU A 4 11.64 -20.75 2.03
N ALA A 5 12.82 -20.71 1.40
CA ALA A 5 13.91 -19.85 1.87
C ALA A 5 13.58 -18.35 1.79
N MET A 6 12.75 -17.92 0.81
CA MET A 6 12.30 -16.53 0.71
C MET A 6 11.24 -16.21 1.77
N LEU A 7 10.31 -17.14 2.03
CA LEU A 7 9.35 -17.02 3.13
C LEU A 7 10.03 -16.94 4.50
N ASP A 8 11.05 -17.77 4.74
CA ASP A 8 11.82 -17.73 5.98
C ASP A 8 12.54 -16.40 6.16
N ARG A 9 13.05 -15.81 5.07
CA ARG A 9 13.64 -14.46 5.09
C ARG A 9 12.61 -13.38 5.40
N LEU A 10 11.41 -13.46 4.80
CA LEU A 10 10.32 -12.53 5.09
C LEU A 10 9.88 -12.63 6.56
N ARG A 11 9.72 -13.85 7.07
CA ARG A 11 9.41 -14.10 8.48
C ARG A 11 10.49 -13.51 9.38
N ALA A 12 11.75 -13.80 9.10
CA ALA A 12 12.87 -13.26 9.87
C ALA A 12 12.90 -11.72 9.83
N PHE A 13 12.54 -11.10 8.71
CA PHE A 13 12.41 -9.64 8.59
C PHE A 13 11.28 -9.10 9.48
N LEU A 14 10.08 -9.66 9.39
CA LEU A 14 8.93 -9.23 10.19
C LEU A 14 9.15 -9.43 11.70
N THR A 15 9.95 -10.42 12.09
CA THR A 15 10.25 -10.69 13.50
C THR A 15 11.38 -9.79 14.06
N ARG A 16 12.15 -9.10 13.21
CA ARG A 16 13.31 -8.30 13.64
C ARG A 16 12.94 -6.83 13.81
N GLY A 17 12.70 -6.40 15.05
CA GLY A 17 12.59 -4.98 15.42
C GLY A 17 11.50 -4.22 14.65
N GLN A 18 11.75 -2.95 14.33
CA GLN A 18 10.83 -2.15 13.52
C GLN A 18 10.92 -2.54 12.05
N ALA A 19 9.88 -3.21 11.54
CA ALA A 19 9.78 -3.62 10.15
C ALA A 19 8.57 -2.94 9.49
N VAL A 20 8.76 -2.40 8.29
CA VAL A 20 7.66 -1.86 7.48
C VAL A 20 7.56 -2.69 6.21
N LEU A 21 6.42 -3.35 6.02
CA LEU A 21 6.09 -4.12 4.83
C LEU A 21 5.05 -3.35 4.01
N VAL A 22 5.30 -3.12 2.73
CA VAL A 22 4.32 -2.53 1.81
C VAL A 22 4.02 -3.55 0.72
N ILE A 23 2.76 -3.90 0.57
CA ILE A 23 2.25 -4.88 -0.39
C ILE A 23 1.35 -4.11 -1.36
N CYS A 24 1.63 -4.19 -2.66
CA CYS A 24 0.84 -3.50 -3.69
C CYS A 24 0.24 -4.51 -4.67
N GLY A 25 -1.05 -4.40 -4.97
CA GLY A 25 -1.71 -5.22 -5.99
C GLY A 25 -1.87 -6.69 -5.62
N TYR A 26 -1.76 -7.03 -4.33
CA TYR A 26 -1.92 -8.40 -3.85
C TYR A 26 -3.39 -8.72 -3.57
N SER A 27 -3.87 -9.84 -4.11
CA SER A 27 -5.26 -10.27 -3.98
C SER A 27 -5.57 -11.02 -2.67
N PHE A 28 -4.56 -11.29 -1.83
CA PHE A 28 -4.68 -12.12 -0.63
C PHE A 28 -5.17 -13.56 -0.88
N SER A 29 -5.01 -14.07 -2.10
CA SER A 29 -5.48 -15.41 -2.47
C SER A 29 -4.58 -16.56 -1.99
N ASP A 30 -3.34 -16.28 -1.57
CA ASP A 30 -2.43 -17.31 -1.03
C ASP A 30 -2.54 -17.35 0.51
N GLN A 31 -3.20 -18.38 1.02
CA GLN A 31 -3.40 -18.58 2.45
C GLN A 31 -2.09 -18.78 3.22
N HIS A 32 -1.10 -19.46 2.65
CA HIS A 32 0.17 -19.72 3.34
C HIS A 32 0.98 -18.43 3.47
N LEU A 33 1.01 -17.60 2.42
CA LEU A 33 1.69 -16.31 2.47
C LEU A 33 0.99 -15.37 3.46
N ASN A 34 -0.34 -15.35 3.47
CA ASN A 34 -1.13 -14.60 4.45
C ASN A 34 -0.79 -15.04 5.88
N GLU A 35 -0.75 -16.34 6.16
CA GLU A 35 -0.45 -16.86 7.50
C GLU A 35 0.95 -16.44 7.97
N VAL A 36 1.97 -16.49 7.10
CA VAL A 36 3.33 -16.05 7.45
C VAL A 36 3.37 -14.56 7.80
N ILE A 37 2.68 -13.72 7.01
CA ILE A 37 2.63 -12.27 7.26
C ILE A 37 1.89 -11.98 8.57
N LEU A 38 0.71 -12.58 8.76
CA LEU A 38 -0.13 -12.36 9.94
C LEU A 38 0.52 -12.88 11.22
N GLN A 39 1.17 -14.04 11.17
CA GLN A 39 1.97 -14.53 12.30
C GLN A 39 3.15 -13.60 12.61
N GLY A 40 3.81 -13.07 11.58
CA GLY A 40 4.89 -12.08 11.75
C GLY A 40 4.41 -10.81 12.45
N LEU A 41 3.26 -10.27 12.02
CA LEU A 41 2.65 -9.08 12.62
C LEU A 41 2.12 -9.34 14.04
N SER A 42 1.53 -10.51 14.29
CA SER A 42 1.07 -10.90 15.63
C SER A 42 2.23 -11.07 16.61
N GLY A 43 3.36 -11.63 16.15
CA GLY A 43 4.55 -11.83 16.97
C GLY A 43 5.33 -10.54 17.23
N ASN A 44 5.15 -9.50 16.41
CA ASN A 44 5.88 -8.26 16.52
C ASN A 44 4.96 -7.02 16.39
N PRO A 45 4.55 -6.40 17.51
CA PRO A 45 3.68 -5.23 17.49
C PRO A 45 4.34 -3.98 16.90
N THR A 46 5.67 -3.98 16.74
CA THR A 46 6.41 -2.86 16.11
C THR A 46 6.54 -3.01 14.60
N ALA A 47 6.20 -4.17 14.05
CA ALA A 47 6.11 -4.36 12.61
C ALA A 47 4.78 -3.80 12.10
N ILE A 48 4.81 -3.08 10.98
CA ILE A 48 3.66 -2.48 10.33
C ILE A 48 3.57 -3.01 8.90
N CYS A 49 2.38 -3.41 8.47
CA CYS A 49 2.12 -3.81 7.09
C CYS A 49 1.08 -2.88 6.45
N PHE A 50 1.39 -2.37 5.27
CA PHE A 50 0.48 -1.61 4.41
C PHE A 50 0.11 -2.42 3.18
N GLY A 51 -1.15 -2.80 3.05
CA GLY A 51 -1.68 -3.46 1.84
C GLY A 51 -2.43 -2.47 0.95
N LEU A 52 -1.88 -2.15 -0.21
CA LEU A 52 -2.51 -1.33 -1.25
C LEU A 52 -3.33 -2.25 -2.15
N LEU A 53 -4.65 -2.19 -2.02
CA LEU A 53 -5.60 -3.00 -2.77
C LEU A 53 -5.94 -2.33 -4.10
N PHE A 54 -5.94 -3.11 -5.18
CA PHE A 54 -6.21 -2.62 -6.52
C PHE A 54 -7.66 -2.13 -6.73
N GLY A 55 -8.62 -2.76 -6.02
CA GLY A 55 -10.05 -2.50 -6.12
C GLY A 55 -10.70 -2.18 -4.78
N ASP A 56 -12.02 -2.34 -4.73
CA ASP A 56 -12.82 -2.06 -3.53
C ASP A 56 -12.59 -3.09 -2.43
N ARG A 57 -12.76 -2.67 -1.17
CA ARG A 57 -12.71 -3.54 0.02
C ARG A 57 -13.61 -4.78 -0.12
N ALA A 58 -14.77 -4.63 -0.78
CA ALA A 58 -15.72 -5.71 -1.02
C ALA A 58 -15.14 -6.86 -1.85
N LYS A 59 -14.18 -6.58 -2.75
CA LYS A 59 -13.52 -7.61 -3.58
C LYS A 59 -12.49 -8.43 -2.79
N SER A 60 -12.05 -7.94 -1.63
CA SER A 60 -11.00 -8.55 -0.81
C SER A 60 -11.46 -8.67 0.65
N ALA A 61 -12.63 -9.27 0.87
CA ALA A 61 -13.25 -9.43 2.19
C ALA A 61 -12.34 -10.16 3.20
N GLU A 62 -11.54 -11.13 2.75
CA GLU A 62 -10.58 -11.85 3.60
C GLU A 62 -9.50 -10.91 4.14
N ALA A 63 -8.90 -10.08 3.27
CA ALA A 63 -7.90 -9.10 3.67
C ALA A 63 -8.48 -8.13 4.72
N VAL A 64 -9.70 -7.64 4.48
CA VAL A 64 -10.42 -6.75 5.40
C VAL A 64 -10.65 -7.40 6.76
N SER A 65 -11.05 -8.68 6.78
CA SER A 65 -11.21 -9.45 8.02
C SER A 65 -9.89 -9.50 8.80
N HIS A 66 -8.78 -9.82 8.13
CA HIS A 66 -7.46 -9.85 8.77
C HIS A 66 -7.01 -8.49 9.30
N ALA A 67 -7.28 -7.40 8.58
CA ALA A 67 -6.94 -6.04 9.00
C ALA A 67 -7.78 -5.57 10.19
N ARG A 68 -9.00 -6.08 10.36
CA ARG A 68 -9.82 -5.85 11.56
C ARG A 68 -9.30 -6.58 12.80
N THR A 69 -8.58 -7.68 12.61
CA THR A 69 -7.98 -8.43 13.73
C THR A 69 -6.61 -7.88 14.13
N HIS A 70 -5.84 -7.36 13.17
CA HIS A 70 -4.45 -6.94 13.40
C HIS A 70 -4.33 -5.41 13.27
N PRO A 71 -4.13 -4.66 14.38
CA PRO A 71 -4.05 -3.19 14.33
C PRO A 71 -2.84 -2.67 13.54
N ASN A 72 -1.81 -3.49 13.42
CA ASN A 72 -0.59 -3.25 12.66
C ASN A 72 -0.68 -3.66 11.18
N LEU A 73 -1.85 -4.14 10.72
CA LEU A 73 -2.17 -4.30 9.31
C LEU A 73 -3.10 -3.18 8.87
N SER A 74 -2.60 -2.29 8.01
CA SER A 74 -3.36 -1.22 7.40
C SER A 74 -3.63 -1.55 5.94
N LEU A 75 -4.89 -1.47 5.51
CA LEU A 75 -5.29 -1.66 4.12
C LEU A 75 -5.77 -0.36 3.51
N LEU A 76 -5.30 -0.09 2.31
CA LEU A 76 -5.64 1.10 1.53
C LEU A 76 -6.29 0.60 0.24
N ALA A 77 -7.60 0.78 0.13
CA ALA A 77 -8.40 0.37 -1.01
C ALA A 77 -8.85 1.59 -1.83
N VAL A 78 -9.43 1.32 -3.00
CA VAL A 78 -9.90 2.38 -3.88
C VAL A 78 -11.04 3.18 -3.24
N ASP A 79 -11.97 2.51 -2.53
CA ASP A 79 -13.16 3.10 -1.93
C ASP A 79 -12.95 3.65 -0.50
N GLY A 80 -11.89 3.21 0.17
CA GLY A 80 -11.60 3.58 1.56
C GLY A 80 -10.35 2.90 2.09
N ALA A 81 -10.19 2.92 3.40
CA ALA A 81 -9.08 2.30 4.09
C ALA A 81 -9.56 1.53 5.33
N VAL A 82 -8.74 0.59 5.79
CA VAL A 82 -8.85 -0.07 7.09
C VAL A 82 -7.57 0.27 7.84
N LEU A 83 -7.66 1.12 8.85
CA LEU A 83 -6.51 1.61 9.61
C LEU A 83 -6.73 1.29 11.08
N GLY A 84 -5.77 0.60 11.71
CA GLY A 84 -5.85 0.26 13.13
C GLY A 84 -7.17 -0.43 13.49
N THR A 85 -7.57 -1.41 12.67
CA THR A 85 -8.85 -2.14 12.73
C THR A 85 -10.14 -1.36 12.43
N ALA A 86 -10.05 -0.05 12.21
CA ALA A 86 -11.19 0.79 11.86
C ALA A 86 -11.31 1.01 10.35
N GLU A 87 -12.48 0.73 9.80
CA GLU A 87 -12.80 1.06 8.42
C GLU A 87 -13.20 2.53 8.28
N ARG A 88 -12.62 3.21 7.31
CA ARG A 88 -12.91 4.61 6.99
C ARG A 88 -13.05 4.78 5.48
N ASP A 89 -13.98 5.63 5.08
CA ASP A 89 -14.14 6.02 3.69
C ASP A 89 -13.24 7.24 3.40
N TRP A 90 -12.80 7.37 2.14
CA TRP A 90 -12.04 8.54 1.72
C TRP A 90 -12.93 9.79 1.73
N HIS A 91 -12.35 10.92 2.16
CA HIS A 91 -13.04 12.21 2.12
C HIS A 91 -13.26 12.69 0.68
N THR A 92 -14.36 13.40 0.46
CA THR A 92 -14.73 14.06 -0.80
C THR A 92 -13.92 15.32 -1.08
N ALA A 93 -13.20 15.86 -0.07
CA ALA A 93 -12.42 17.07 -0.21
C ALA A 93 -11.16 16.81 -1.03
N GLU A 94 -11.19 17.17 -2.30
CA GLU A 94 -9.98 17.22 -3.12
C GLU A 94 -9.20 18.50 -2.84
N GLU A 95 -7.89 18.35 -2.67
CA GLU A 95 -6.96 19.46 -2.78
C GLU A 95 -6.27 19.40 -4.15
N PRO A 96 -6.81 20.06 -5.20
CA PRO A 96 -6.23 20.05 -6.55
C PRO A 96 -4.86 20.74 -6.61
N LYS A 97 -4.48 21.46 -5.56
CA LYS A 97 -3.18 22.14 -5.46
C LYS A 97 -2.05 21.21 -4.98
N HIS A 98 -2.38 20.02 -4.48
CA HIS A 98 -1.37 19.09 -3.99
C HIS A 98 -0.73 18.33 -5.16
N LEU A 99 0.60 18.29 -5.23
CA LEU A 99 1.37 17.66 -6.32
C LEU A 99 1.07 16.16 -6.51
N LEU A 100 0.54 15.51 -5.48
CA LEU A 100 0.17 14.09 -5.49
C LEU A 100 -1.26 13.84 -6.02
N ASN A 101 -2.04 14.90 -6.24
CA ASN A 101 -3.36 14.82 -6.84
C ASN A 101 -3.21 14.53 -8.35
N GLY A 102 -3.86 13.47 -8.82
CA GLY A 102 -3.70 12.92 -10.17
C GLY A 102 -2.68 11.78 -10.28
N LEU A 103 -1.79 11.61 -9.29
CA LEU A 103 -0.80 10.51 -9.25
C LEU A 103 -1.23 9.41 -8.25
N ALA A 104 -1.50 9.80 -7.01
CA ALA A 104 -1.87 8.88 -5.93
C ALA A 104 -3.38 8.87 -5.62
N VAL A 105 -4.06 9.99 -5.84
CA VAL A 105 -5.47 10.20 -5.53
C VAL A 105 -6.17 10.86 -6.71
N LYS A 106 -7.40 10.44 -7.00
CA LYS A 106 -8.24 11.02 -8.06
C LYS A 106 -9.72 10.93 -7.70
N SER A 107 -10.50 12.00 -7.86
CA SER A 107 -11.97 11.93 -7.84
C SER A 107 -12.55 11.53 -9.17
N GLY A 108 -13.80 11.05 -9.15
CA GLY A 108 -14.56 10.69 -10.34
C GLY A 108 -14.75 9.20 -10.54
N ALA A 109 -15.46 8.82 -11.60
CA ALA A 109 -15.69 7.41 -11.93
C ALA A 109 -14.41 6.78 -12.51
N ILE A 110 -14.00 5.62 -11.98
CA ILE A 110 -12.91 4.81 -12.54
C ILE A 110 -13.54 3.48 -12.96
N PRO A 111 -14.11 3.41 -14.18
CA PRO A 111 -14.80 2.22 -14.66
C PRO A 111 -13.83 1.01 -14.64
N GLY A 112 -14.31 -0.11 -14.08
CA GLY A 112 -13.54 -1.36 -13.96
C GLY A 112 -12.75 -1.53 -12.66
N ARG A 113 -12.41 -0.46 -11.92
CA ARG A 113 -11.70 -0.57 -10.63
C ARG A 113 -12.62 -0.49 -9.42
N THR A 114 -13.61 0.40 -9.44
CA THR A 114 -14.50 0.65 -8.30
C THR A 114 -15.91 0.99 -8.74
N ASP A 115 -16.89 0.49 -7.99
CA ASP A 115 -18.31 0.84 -8.13
C ASP A 115 -18.71 1.99 -7.18
N ALA A 116 -17.75 2.55 -6.43
CA ALA A 116 -17.99 3.62 -5.47
C ALA A 116 -18.41 4.94 -6.16
N PRO A 117 -19.30 5.72 -5.48
CA PRO A 117 -19.84 6.97 -6.02
C PRO A 117 -18.74 7.94 -6.43
N SER A 118 -18.98 8.63 -7.55
CA SER A 118 -18.01 9.52 -8.23
C SER A 118 -17.53 10.68 -7.36
N GLU A 119 -18.30 11.04 -6.34
CA GLU A 119 -18.03 12.13 -5.41
C GLU A 119 -16.92 11.81 -4.40
N ARG A 120 -16.54 10.55 -4.23
CA ARG A 120 -15.47 10.17 -3.29
C ARG A 120 -14.11 10.20 -3.96
N CYS A 121 -13.09 10.64 -3.23
CA CYS A 121 -11.70 10.47 -3.65
C CYS A 121 -11.37 8.97 -3.74
N LYS A 122 -10.62 8.60 -4.77
CA LYS A 122 -10.20 7.22 -5.01
C LYS A 122 -8.70 7.10 -4.88
N PHE A 123 -8.27 6.06 -4.19
CA PHE A 123 -6.86 5.76 -4.01
C PHE A 123 -6.34 4.94 -5.19
N LEU A 124 -5.33 5.44 -5.90
CA LEU A 124 -4.83 4.85 -7.14
C LEU A 124 -3.65 3.90 -6.93
N LEU A 125 -2.90 4.07 -5.83
CA LEU A 125 -1.65 3.35 -5.57
C LEU A 125 -1.82 1.85 -5.28
N GLY A 126 -3.05 1.33 -5.29
CA GLY A 126 -3.28 -0.12 -5.39
C GLY A 126 -2.90 -0.73 -6.74
N ASP A 127 -2.69 0.10 -7.76
CA ASP A 127 -2.16 -0.30 -9.06
C ASP A 127 -0.64 -0.15 -9.06
N PHE A 128 0.04 -1.24 -9.38
CA PHE A 128 1.49 -1.27 -9.42
C PHE A 128 2.07 -0.27 -10.41
N GLY A 129 1.39 -0.01 -11.55
CA GLY A 129 1.83 1.02 -12.50
C GLY A 129 1.82 2.41 -11.88
N ALA A 130 0.67 2.81 -11.32
CA ALA A 130 0.52 4.10 -10.64
C ALA A 130 1.43 4.23 -9.41
N PHE A 131 1.64 3.15 -8.67
CA PHE A 131 2.57 3.11 -7.54
C PHE A 131 4.02 3.28 -7.99
N GLY A 132 4.42 2.64 -9.09
CA GLY A 132 5.73 2.79 -9.70
C GLY A 132 5.98 4.23 -10.16
N ASP A 133 5.01 4.83 -10.85
CA ASP A 133 5.06 6.24 -11.28
C ASP A 133 5.16 7.18 -10.08
N PHE A 134 4.42 6.90 -9.01
CA PHE A 134 4.50 7.63 -7.75
C PHE A 134 5.87 7.58 -7.09
N LEU A 135 6.48 6.39 -7.04
CA LEU A 135 7.84 6.24 -6.54
C LEU A 135 8.86 6.94 -7.43
N ALA A 136 8.74 6.81 -8.76
CA ALA A 136 9.61 7.48 -9.71
C ALA A 136 9.55 9.00 -9.59
N TYR A 137 8.36 9.56 -9.38
CA TYR A 137 8.16 10.99 -9.15
C TYR A 137 8.76 11.46 -7.81
N SER A 138 8.73 10.60 -6.78
CA SER A 138 9.26 10.91 -5.45
C SER A 138 10.78 10.76 -5.35
N LEU A 139 11.41 10.07 -6.31
CA LEU A 139 12.86 9.95 -6.38
C LEU A 139 13.45 11.24 -6.96
N PRO A 140 14.60 11.71 -6.43
CA PRO A 140 15.32 12.82 -7.03
C PRO A 140 15.71 12.44 -8.48
N PRO A 141 15.67 13.39 -9.44
CA PRO A 141 16.04 13.11 -10.80
C PRO A 141 17.50 12.59 -10.84
N PRO A 142 17.78 11.52 -11.60
CA PRO A 142 19.13 11.03 -11.75
C PRO A 142 19.95 12.08 -12.54
N GLY A 143 20.71 12.93 -11.84
CA GLY A 143 21.70 13.81 -12.49
C GLY A 143 21.84 15.26 -12.02
N THR A 144 21.73 15.57 -10.73
CA THR A 144 22.26 16.85 -10.19
C THR A 144 23.42 16.64 -9.22
N GLU A 145 24.40 15.82 -9.60
CA GLU A 145 25.78 16.04 -9.14
C GLU A 145 26.39 17.13 -10.02
N LYS A 146 26.23 18.40 -9.63
CA LYS A 146 27.16 19.44 -10.09
C LYS A 146 28.51 19.11 -9.43
N GLY A 147 29.37 18.41 -10.17
CA GLY A 147 30.79 18.31 -9.82
C GLY A 147 31.36 19.72 -9.57
N PRO A 148 32.30 19.89 -8.63
CA PRO A 148 32.87 21.20 -8.36
C PRO A 148 33.52 21.74 -9.63
N SER A 149 32.97 22.85 -10.12
CA SER A 149 33.53 23.65 -11.21
C SER A 149 34.83 24.29 -10.73
N ASN A 150 35.94 23.56 -10.82
CA ASN A 150 37.27 24.14 -10.79
C ASN A 150 37.56 24.78 -12.17
N ALA A 151 37.35 26.09 -12.26
CA ALA A 151 38.02 26.98 -13.21
C ALA A 151 38.74 28.02 -12.31
N SER A 152 40.04 27.88 -12.07
CA SER A 152 41.15 28.42 -12.88
C SER A 152 41.08 29.93 -13.02
#